data_AF-A0AAN0SRL2-F1
#
_entry.id   AF-A0AAN0SRL2-F1
#
_cell.length_a   1.000
_cell.length_b   1.000
_cell.length_c   1.000
_cell.angle_alpha   90.00
_cell.angle_beta   90.00
_cell.angle_gamma   90.00
#
_symmetry.space_group_name_H-M   'P 1'
#
loop_
_entity.id
_entity.type
_entity.pdbx_description
1 polymer ?
#
loop_
_entity_poly.entity_id
_entity_poly.type
_entity_poly.pdbx_seq_one_letter_code
_entity_poly.pdbx_strand_id
1 'polypeptide(L)' 'MAAKSKTVYKVIAPKPFTYVATNYFGGLWADEKGVFVTDNEETYKYLLTFAEFKDITGI' A
#
# COMPACT_ATOMS: atom_id res chain seq x y z
N MET A 1 -13.65 15.05 -20.50
CA MET A 1 -13.03 13.79 -20.01
C MET A 1 -12.94 13.88 -18.51
N ALA A 2 -13.76 13.12 -17.79
CA ALA A 2 -13.68 13.06 -16.33
C ALA A 2 -12.31 12.48 -15.96
N ALA A 3 -11.45 13.30 -15.35
CA ALA A 3 -10.26 12.80 -14.70
C ALA A 3 -10.74 11.81 -13.64
N LYS A 4 -10.58 10.50 -13.89
CA LYS A 4 -10.73 9.49 -12.84
C LYS A 4 -9.74 9.91 -11.77
N SER A 5 -10.22 10.43 -10.64
CA SER A 5 -9.40 10.57 -9.44
C SER A 5 -8.69 9.24 -9.26
N LYS A 6 -7.37 9.22 -9.45
CA LYS A 6 -6.58 8.03 -9.14
C LYS A 6 -6.81 7.75 -7.66
N THR A 7 -7.47 6.65 -7.34
CA THR A 7 -7.63 6.22 -5.96
C THR A 7 -6.25 5.88 -5.44
N VAL A 8 -5.72 6.73 -4.57
CA VAL A 8 -4.45 6.48 -3.90
C VAL A 8 -4.76 5.69 -2.64
N TYR A 9 -4.40 4.42 -2.65
CA TYR A 9 -4.56 3.53 -1.51
C TYR A 9 -3.40 3.71 -0.54
N LYS A 10 -3.71 3.65 0.75
CA LYS A 10 -2.74 3.75 1.83
C LYS A 10 -2.91 2.57 2.77
N VAL A 11 -1.85 1.80 3.00
CA VAL A 11 -1.85 0.65 3.91
C VAL A 11 -0.76 0.84 4.94
N ILE A 12 -1.06 0.73 6.22
CA ILE A 12 -0.05 0.79 7.29
C ILE A 12 0.40 -0.61 7.68
N ALA A 13 1.72 -0.83 7.68
CA ALA A 13 2.38 -1.98 8.28
C ALA A 13 2.51 -1.83 9.80
N PRO A 14 2.63 -2.94 10.54
CA PRO A 14 2.85 -2.93 11.99
C PRO A 14 4.21 -2.32 12.39
N LYS A 15 5.18 -2.29 11.46
CA LYS A 15 6.54 -1.80 11.69
C LYS A 15 6.93 -0.73 10.66
N PRO A 16 7.68 0.30 11.08
CA PRO A 16 8.27 1.26 10.15
C PRO A 16 9.33 0.57 9.28
N PHE A 17 9.60 1.10 8.08
CA PHE A 17 10.59 0.56 7.13
C PHE A 17 10.35 -0.91 6.74
N THR A 18 9.08 -1.32 6.61
CA THR A 18 8.74 -2.67 6.15
C THR A 18 8.90 -2.73 4.62
N TYR A 19 9.67 -3.71 4.13
CA TYR A 19 9.72 -4.05 2.71
C TYR A 19 8.80 -5.22 2.42
N VAL A 20 7.93 -5.06 1.41
CA VAL A 20 7.08 -6.14 0.91
C VAL A 20 7.48 -6.44 -0.52
N ALA A 21 8.04 -7.63 -0.74
CA ALA A 21 8.29 -8.14 -2.08
C ALA A 21 6.95 -8.38 -2.79
N THR A 22 6.60 -7.50 -3.72
CA THR A 22 5.44 -7.68 -4.59
C THR A 22 5.82 -8.50 -5.81
N ASN A 23 4.91 -9.33 -6.29
CA ASN A 23 5.12 -10.12 -7.52
C ASN A 23 5.25 -9.25 -8.78
N TYR A 24 4.90 -7.97 -8.70
CA TYR A 24 5.16 -6.97 -9.74
C TYR A 24 6.48 -6.27 -9.43
N PHE A 25 7.46 -6.47 -10.32
CA PHE A 25 8.77 -5.82 -10.44
C PHE A 25 9.15 -4.84 -9.31
N GLY A 26 9.82 -5.37 -8.29
CA GLY A 26 10.38 -4.59 -7.19
C GLY A 26 9.36 -4.34 -6.10
N GLY A 27 9.63 -4.89 -4.91
CA GLY A 27 8.74 -4.71 -3.76
C GLY A 27 8.52 -3.26 -3.38
N LEU A 28 7.47 -3.01 -2.61
CA LEU A 28 7.24 -1.71 -2.01
C LEU A 28 7.98 -1.59 -0.68
N TRP A 29 8.57 -0.42 -0.46
CA TRP A 29 9.00 0.03 0.85
C TRP A 29 7.90 0.85 1.49
N ALA A 30 7.67 0.62 2.77
CA ALA A 30 6.87 1.51 3.59
C ALA A 30 7.66 2.78 3.91
N ASP A 31 6.97 3.90 4.00
CA ASP A 31 7.50 5.17 4.51
C ASP A 31 8.01 5.03 5.97
N GLU A 32 8.63 6.08 6.50
CA GLU A 32 9.17 6.14 7.88
C GLU A 32 8.11 5.84 8.96
N LYS A 33 6.83 6.02 8.64
CA LYS A 33 5.68 5.71 9.50
C LYS A 33 5.11 4.31 9.29
N GLY A 34 5.73 3.50 8.44
CA GLY A 34 5.24 2.18 8.05
C GLY A 34 4.07 2.24 7.07
N VAL A 35 3.88 3.33 6.32
CA VAL A 35 2.76 3.45 5.37
C VAL A 35 3.21 3.10 3.95
N PHE A 36 2.46 2.26 3.27
CA PHE A 36 2.57 2.00 1.84
C PHE A 36 1.56 2.84 1.10
N VAL A 37 2.02 3.58 0.09
CA VAL A 37 1.16 4.37 -0.79
C VAL A 37 1.22 3.77 -2.19
N THR A 38 0.07 3.42 -2.75
CA THR A 38 0.00 2.84 -4.09
C THR A 38 -1.27 3.29 -4.82
N ASP A 39 -1.16 3.60 -6.11
CA ASP A 39 -2.32 3.79 -7.00
C ASP A 39 -2.75 2.49 -7.70
N ASN A 40 -2.10 1.36 -7.39
CA ASN A 40 -2.43 0.05 -7.93
C ASN A 40 -3.31 -0.77 -6.96
N GLU A 41 -4.53 -1.08 -7.39
CA GLU A 41 -5.48 -1.87 -6.59
C GLU A 41 -4.98 -3.31 -6.32
N GLU A 42 -4.24 -3.93 -7.24
CA GLU A 42 -3.66 -5.27 -7.03
C GLU A 42 -2.63 -5.25 -5.92
N THR A 43 -1.76 -4.24 -5.91
CA THR A 43 -0.79 -4.02 -4.84
C THR A 43 -1.48 -3.76 -3.51
N TYR A 44 -2.52 -2.92 -3.50
CA TYR A 44 -3.32 -2.65 -2.30
C TYR A 44 -3.95 -3.92 -1.73
N LYS A 45 -4.66 -4.69 -2.57
CA LYS A 45 -5.26 -5.97 -2.17
C LYS A 45 -4.22 -6.95 -1.68
N TYR A 46 -3.05 -7.02 -2.33
CA TYR A 46 -1.95 -7.86 -1.89
C TYR A 46 -1.42 -7.44 -0.51
N LEU A 47 -1.20 -6.14 -0.27
CA LEU A 47 -0.79 -5.62 1.03
C LEU A 47 -1.81 -5.95 2.13
N LEU A 48 -3.11 -5.95 1.82
CA LEU A 48 -4.16 -6.36 2.76
C LEU A 48 -4.26 -7.87 3.01
N THR A 49 -3.59 -8.71 2.20
CA THR A 49 -3.52 -10.14 2.51
C THR A 49 -2.63 -10.43 3.73
N PHE A 50 -1.74 -9.51 4.08
CA PHE A 50 -0.92 -9.62 5.28
C PHE A 50 -1.77 -9.26 6.50
N ALA A 51 -1.96 -10.21 7.42
CA ALA A 51 -2.86 -10.05 8.57
C ALA A 51 -2.52 -8.85 9.49
N GLU A 52 -1.26 -8.39 9.48
CA GLU A 52 -0.81 -7.27 10.31
C GLU A 52 -1.01 -5.89 9.65
N PHE A 53 -1.33 -5.87 8.34
CA PHE A 53 -1.42 -4.65 7.56
C PHE A 53 -2.85 -4.11 7.62
N LYS A 54 -3.00 -2.79 7.72
CA LYS A 54 -4.31 -2.15 7.86
C LYS A 54 -4.52 -1.08 6.79
N ASP A 55 -5.71 -1.06 6.21
CA ASP A 55 -6.11 0.04 5.34
C ASP A 55 -6.24 1.34 6.16
N ILE A 56 -5.65 2.41 5.64
CA ILE A 56 -5.77 3.78 6.16
C ILE A 56 -6.09 4.77 5.02
N THR A 57 -6.66 4.29 3.90
CA THR A 57 -6.96 5.11 2.73
C THR A 57 -7.91 6.28 3.03
N GLY A 58 -8.74 6.14 4.07
CA GLY A 58 -9.72 7.16 4.50
C GLY A 58 -9.38 7.92 5.79
N ILE A 59 -8.18 7.77 6.35
CA ILE A 59 -7.71 8.47 7.56
C ILE A 59 -6.78 9.61 7.16
#